data_AF-A0A352S2V0-F1
#
_entry.id   AF-A0A352S2V0-F1
#
_cell.length_a   1.000
_cell.length_b   1.000
_cell.length_c   1.000
_cell.angle_alpha   90.00
_cell.angle_beta   90.00
_cell.angle_gamma   90.00
#
_symmetry.space_group_name_H-M   'P 1'
#
loop_
_entity.id
_entity.type
_entity.pdbx_description
1 polymer ?
#
loop_
_entity_poly.entity_id
_entity_poly.type
_entity_poly.pdbx_seq_one_letter_code
_entity_poly.pdbx_strand_id
1 'polypeptide(L)' 'ELTEIPAPAEIADALARYFHGELEAMKVLRTATSGSELQRRVWAALRRIPVGTTTTYGKLAKELGFDDPRAAI' A
#
# COMPACT_ATOMS: atom_id res chain seq x y z
N GLU A 1 -11.81 -14.43 -21.19
CA GLU A 1 -12.70 -15.08 -20.20
C GLU A 1 -11.92 -15.18 -18.90
N LEU A 2 -12.52 -14.79 -17.75
CA LEU A 2 -11.85 -14.88 -16.46
C LEU A 2 -12.25 -16.21 -15.81
N THR A 3 -11.27 -17.02 -15.43
CA THR A 3 -11.48 -18.29 -14.72
C THR A 3 -11.18 -18.12 -13.25
N GLU A 4 -12.02 -18.71 -12.40
CA GLU A 4 -11.79 -18.74 -10.96
C GLU A 4 -10.64 -19.72 -10.67
N ILE A 5 -9.60 -19.19 -10.02
CA ILE A 5 -8.45 -19.97 -9.57
C ILE A 5 -8.19 -19.66 -8.09
N PRO A 6 -7.64 -20.62 -7.32
CA PRO A 6 -7.22 -20.36 -5.95
C PRO A 6 -6.24 -19.19 -5.89
N ALA A 7 -6.35 -18.38 -4.84
CA ALA A 7 -5.37 -17.33 -4.58
C ALA A 7 -3.98 -17.94 -4.35
N PRO A 8 -2.89 -17.28 -4.77
CA PRO A 8 -1.53 -17.71 -4.45
C PRO A 8 -1.35 -17.88 -2.93
N ALA A 9 -0.75 -19.00 -2.52
CA ALA A 9 -0.67 -19.39 -1.11
C ALA A 9 -0.04 -18.31 -0.21
N GLU A 10 1.00 -17.63 -0.69
CA GLU A 10 1.68 -16.53 0.02
C GLU A 10 0.71 -15.36 0.33
N ILE A 11 -0.17 -15.04 -0.62
CA ILE A 11 -1.17 -13.96 -0.46
C ILE A 11 -2.26 -14.39 0.51
N ALA A 12 -2.77 -15.61 0.36
CA ALA A 12 -3.81 -16.16 1.22
C ALA A 12 -3.36 -16.25 2.68
N ASP A 13 -2.14 -16.74 2.92
CA ASP A 13 -1.53 -16.84 4.26
C ASP A 13 -1.34 -15.47 4.91
N ALA A 14 -0.76 -14.51 4.19
CA ALA A 14 -0.55 -13.17 4.72
C ALA A 14 -1.87 -12.51 5.12
N LEU A 15 -2.93 -12.67 4.32
CA LEU A 15 -4.27 -12.16 4.63
C LEU A 15 -4.85 -12.82 5.87
N ALA A 16 -4.77 -14.16 5.97
CA ALA A 16 -5.25 -14.89 7.13
C ALA A 16 -4.56 -14.39 8.41
N ARG A 17 -3.22 -14.28 8.41
CA ARG A 17 -2.43 -13.78 9.55
C ARG A 17 -2.82 -12.36 9.94
N TYR A 18 -3.00 -11.47 8.97
CA TYR A 18 -3.47 -10.10 9.22
C TYR A 18 -4.82 -10.08 9.96
N PHE A 19 -5.80 -10.86 9.49
CA PHE A 19 -7.11 -10.97 10.15
C PHE A 19 -7.07 -11.68 11.51
N HIS A 20 -6.05 -12.52 11.76
CA HIS A 20 -5.76 -13.09 13.07
C HIS A 20 -5.07 -12.12 14.05
N GLY A 21 -4.80 -10.88 13.63
CA GLY A 21 -4.23 -9.83 14.48
C GLY A 21 -2.74 -9.60 14.28
N GLU A 22 -2.08 -10.33 13.37
CA GLU A 22 -0.71 -10.02 12.95
C GLU A 22 -0.73 -8.86 11.94
N LEU A 23 -0.93 -7.64 12.43
CA LEU A 23 -1.14 -6.46 11.59
C LEU A 23 0.01 -6.16 10.62
N GLU A 24 1.20 -6.70 10.88
CA GLU A 24 2.39 -6.56 10.04
C GLU A 24 2.53 -7.62 8.94
N ALA A 25 1.63 -8.62 8.89
CA ALA A 25 1.68 -9.72 7.93
C ALA A 25 1.67 -9.25 6.47
N MET A 26 1.05 -8.10 6.18
CA MET A 26 1.00 -7.52 4.84
C MET A 26 2.35 -7.01 4.31
N LYS A 27 3.33 -6.73 5.18
CA LYS A 27 4.64 -6.18 4.77
C LYS A 27 5.45 -7.12 3.90
N VAL A 28 5.22 -8.44 4.01
CA VAL A 28 5.95 -9.47 3.24
C VAL A 28 5.55 -9.47 1.76
N LEU A 29 4.34 -8.98 1.45
CA LEU A 29 3.81 -9.02 0.10
C LEU A 29 4.52 -8.00 -0.79
N ARG A 30 5.08 -8.51 -1.89
CA ARG A 30 5.66 -7.72 -2.97
C ARG A 30 4.56 -7.08 -3.80
N THR A 31 4.71 -5.79 -4.09
CA THR A 31 3.76 -5.04 -4.92
C THR A 31 4.46 -4.54 -6.17
N ALA A 32 3.86 -4.81 -7.33
CA ALA A 32 4.25 -4.18 -8.60
C ALA A 32 3.21 -3.12 -8.94
N THR A 33 3.56 -1.85 -8.78
CA THR A 33 2.63 -0.74 -9.05
C THR A 33 2.88 -0.15 -10.43
N SER A 34 1.89 -0.22 -11.31
CA SER A 34 1.89 0.44 -12.63
C SER A 34 1.39 1.87 -12.50
N GLY A 35 1.99 2.85 -13.19
CA GLY A 35 1.53 4.24 -13.16
C GLY A 35 2.63 5.23 -13.51
N SER A 36 2.35 6.53 -13.40
CA SER A 36 3.34 7.60 -13.56
C SER A 36 4.40 7.55 -12.45
N GLU A 37 5.51 8.26 -12.65
CA GLU A 37 6.56 8.36 -11.61
C GLU A 37 6.01 8.93 -10.30
N LEU A 38 5.15 9.95 -10.37
CA LEU A 38 4.48 10.52 -9.22
C LEU A 38 3.63 9.47 -8.49
N GLN A 39 2.79 8.73 -9.22
CA GLN A 39 1.94 7.70 -8.62
C GLN A 39 2.76 6.61 -7.93
N ARG A 40 3.87 6.16 -8.54
CA ARG A 40 4.79 5.20 -7.92
C ARG A 40 5.40 5.73 -6.63
N ARG A 41 5.78 7.02 -6.58
CA ARG A 41 6.28 7.66 -5.36
C ARG A 41 5.22 7.74 -4.27
N VAL A 42 3.97 8.06 -4.63
CA VAL A 42 2.83 8.08 -3.71
C VAL A 42 2.56 6.70 -3.13
N TRP A 43 2.45 5.65 -3.96
CA TRP A 43 2.22 4.29 -3.48
C TRP A 43 3.36 3.75 -2.61
N ALA A 44 4.62 4.07 -2.95
CA ALA A 44 5.76 3.73 -2.11
C ALA A 44 5.69 4.45 -0.75
N ALA A 45 5.25 5.71 -0.72
CA ALA A 45 5.10 6.46 0.52
C ALA A 45 3.96 5.92 1.40
N LEU A 46 2.82 5.54 0.83
CA LEU A 46 1.70 4.92 1.56
C LEU A 46 2.11 3.65 2.31
N ARG A 47 2.97 2.82 1.70
CA ARG A 47 3.50 1.60 2.35
C ARG A 47 4.40 1.85 3.56
N ARG A 48 4.85 3.08 3.78
CA ARG A 48 5.67 3.46 4.95
C ARG A 48 4.84 3.92 6.14
N ILE A 49 3.53 4.10 5.98
CA ILE A 49 2.63 4.48 7.08
C ILE A 49 2.62 3.34 8.11
N PRO A 50 2.95 3.61 9.37
CA PRO A 50 2.90 2.58 10.42
C PRO A 50 1.49 2.05 10.62
N VAL A 51 1.40 0.76 10.94
CA VAL A 51 0.15 0.10 11.32
C VAL A 51 -0.54 0.85 12.46
N GLY A 52 -1.87 0.99 12.37
CA GLY A 52 -2.69 1.64 13.40
C GLY A 52 -2.58 3.17 13.41
N THR A 53 -1.91 3.76 12.42
CA THR A 53 -1.78 5.21 12.28
C THR A 53 -2.44 5.72 11.02
N THR A 54 -2.74 7.02 10.99
CA THR A 54 -3.28 7.71 9.83
C THR A 54 -2.38 8.87 9.44
N THR A 55 -2.48 9.30 8.19
CA THR A 55 -1.86 10.52 7.67
C THR A 55 -2.90 11.31 6.87
N THR A 56 -2.53 12.51 6.43
CA THR A 56 -3.37 13.33 5.54
C THR A 56 -2.71 13.45 4.18
N TYR A 57 -3.51 13.68 3.12
CA TYR A 57 -2.98 13.91 1.78
C TYR A 57 -1.98 15.07 1.73
N GLY A 58 -2.27 16.18 2.43
CA GLY A 58 -1.35 17.31 2.52
C GLY A 58 -0.04 16.98 3.23
N LYS A 59 -0.06 16.14 4.27
CA LYS A 59 1.16 15.67 4.93
C LYS A 59 1.98 14.77 4.00
N LEU A 60 1.32 13.84 3.32
CA LEU A 60 1.97 12.93 2.37
C LEU A 60 2.56 13.69 1.16
N ALA A 61 1.86 14.70 0.64
CA ALA A 61 2.35 15.56 -0.43
C ALA A 61 3.61 16.33 0.00
N LYS A 62 3.60 16.91 1.22
CA LYS A 62 4.77 17.59 1.78
C LYS A 62 5.96 16.67 1.99
N GLU A 63 5.75 15.45 2.49
CA GLU A 63 6.81 14.43 2.60
C GLU A 63 7.42 14.05 1.24
N LEU A 64 6.67 14.24 0.16
CA LEU A 64 7.11 14.02 -1.22
C LEU A 64 7.65 15.29 -1.90
N GLY A 65 7.69 16.43 -1.21
CA GLY A 65 8.22 17.70 -1.72
C GLY A 65 7.23 18.52 -2.55
N PHE A 66 5.93 18.34 -2.31
CA PHE A 66 4.86 19.08 -3.01
C PHE A 66 4.03 19.92 -2.03
N ASP A 67 3.67 21.13 -2.46
CA ASP A 67 2.80 22.04 -1.69
C ASP A 67 1.31 21.82 -1.99
N ASP A 68 0.95 21.32 -3.19
CA ASP A 68 -0.43 20.97 -3.53
C ASP A 68 -0.79 19.58 -2.95
N PRO A 69 -1.78 19.46 -2.03
CA PRO A 69 -2.21 18.18 -1.50
C PRO A 69 -2.73 17.21 -2.57
N ARG A 70 -3.15 17.70 -3.75
CA ARG A 70 -3.59 16.85 -4.86
C ARG A 70 -2.47 16.01 -5.46
N ALA A 71 -1.20 16.34 -5.20
CA ALA A 71 -0.06 15.54 -5.63
C ALA A 71 0.06 14.19 -4.90
N ALA A 72 -0.70 13.98 -3.82
CA ALA A 72 -0.75 12.75 -3.03
C ALA A 72 -2.00 11.89 -3.31
N ILE A 73 -2.77 12.22 -4.34
CA ILE A 73 -3.95 11.48 -4.82
C ILE A 73 -3.56 10.73 -6.10
#